data_AF-A0A6G1BU81-F1
#
_entry.id   AF-A0A6G1BU81-F1
#
_cell.length_a   1.000
_cell.length_b   1.000
_cell.length_c   1.000
_cell.angle_alpha   90.00
_cell.angle_beta   90.00
_cell.angle_gamma   90.00
#
_symmetry.space_group_name_H-M   'P 1'
#
loop_
_entity.id
_entity.type
_entity.pdbx_description
1 polymer ?
#
loop_
_entity_poly.entity_id
_entity_poly.type
_entity_poly.pdbx_seq_one_letter_code
_entity_poly.pdbx_strand_id
1 'polypeptide(L)'
;MDYRQPDGLLAKAKYGDGSIIGVIDSGITPESASFADTGYGPPPSKWKGICQVGPSFEAKSCNWKLIGARWYVDDDVLNGMSEREILSPRDVEGHGTHTASTAGGNIVHNTSFLGLAAGTARGGAPRARVAMYKACWSGFGCSSATVLKAMDDAVHDGVDVLSLSIGSSKEDVGTLHVVANGISVVYSAGNDGPIAQTVENSSPWLVTVAAATMDRSFPVAITLGNNEKFVAQSFVVLDTASQFSEIQQYTDEDTVKGKIVFCYVGGQFNEQSTRLYIDVTMAVAAKGGRGVILPRFYTESILQDDPLVTDLDIPFVPIDYEIAQRIDQYIR
;
A
#
# COMPACT_ATOMS: atom_id res chain seq x y z
N MET A 1 -17.55 -13.80 8.67
CA MET A 1 -18.42 -13.87 7.47
C MET A 1 -19.23 -12.59 7.42
N ASP A 2 -19.45 -12.00 6.25
CA ASP A 2 -20.24 -10.78 6.12
C ASP A 2 -21.72 -11.10 6.41
N TYR A 3 -22.10 -10.96 7.67
CA TYR A 3 -23.46 -11.26 8.15
C TYR A 3 -24.52 -10.32 7.56
N ARG A 4 -24.14 -9.33 6.73
CA ARG A 4 -25.05 -8.31 6.21
C ARG A 4 -25.73 -8.70 4.90
N GLN A 5 -25.18 -9.65 4.14
CA GLN A 5 -25.79 -10.12 2.88
C GLN A 5 -25.58 -11.63 2.66
N PRO A 6 -26.44 -12.48 3.27
CA PRO A 6 -26.34 -13.94 3.12
C PRO A 6 -26.48 -14.42 1.66
N ASP A 7 -27.10 -13.63 0.77
CA ASP A 7 -27.26 -13.91 -0.66
C ASP A 7 -26.44 -12.99 -1.58
N GLY A 8 -25.44 -12.30 -1.02
CA GLY A 8 -24.53 -11.42 -1.77
C GLY A 8 -23.58 -12.18 -2.70
N LEU A 9 -22.85 -11.44 -3.56
CA LEU A 9 -21.90 -12.00 -4.52
C LEU A 9 -20.90 -12.96 -3.88
N LEU A 10 -20.35 -12.59 -2.72
CA LEU A 10 -19.38 -13.41 -2.00
C LEU A 10 -19.95 -14.75 -1.56
N ALA A 11 -21.17 -14.77 -1.00
CA ALA A 11 -21.81 -16.02 -0.60
C ALA A 11 -22.12 -16.91 -1.82
N LYS A 12 -22.67 -16.31 -2.89
CA LYS A 12 -22.96 -17.01 -4.17
C LYS A 12 -21.70 -17.60 -4.82
N ALA A 13 -20.59 -16.88 -4.77
CA ALA A 13 -19.29 -17.32 -5.28
C ALA A 13 -18.49 -18.16 -4.27
N LYS A 14 -19.09 -18.57 -3.14
CA LYS A 14 -18.42 -19.34 -2.07
C LYS A 14 -17.11 -18.70 -1.60
N TYR A 15 -17.09 -17.37 -1.54
CA TYR A 15 -15.95 -16.54 -1.15
C TYR A 15 -14.68 -16.77 -2.01
N GLY A 16 -14.83 -17.31 -3.22
CA GLY A 16 -13.74 -17.65 -4.13
C GLY A 16 -13.17 -19.05 -3.95
N ASP A 17 -13.80 -19.92 -3.15
CA ASP A 17 -13.32 -21.29 -2.96
C ASP A 17 -13.21 -22.04 -4.30
N GLY A 18 -12.11 -22.78 -4.47
CA GLY A 18 -11.75 -23.45 -5.72
C GLY A 18 -11.10 -22.57 -6.80
N SER A 19 -11.07 -21.24 -6.61
CA SER A 19 -10.40 -20.30 -7.52
C SER A 19 -8.96 -20.02 -7.10
N ILE A 20 -8.10 -19.67 -8.06
CA ILE A 20 -6.68 -19.37 -7.85
C ILE A 20 -6.39 -17.95 -8.37
N ILE A 21 -5.97 -17.07 -7.47
CA ILE A 21 -5.52 -15.71 -7.80
C ILE A 21 -4.00 -15.75 -7.89
N GLY A 22 -3.47 -15.50 -9.09
CA GLY A 22 -2.06 -15.24 -9.32
C GLY A 22 -1.76 -13.77 -9.06
N VAL A 23 -0.66 -13.50 -8.36
CA VAL A 23 -0.21 -12.14 -8.06
C VAL A 23 1.22 -11.99 -8.56
N ILE A 24 1.46 -11.03 -9.46
CA ILE A 24 2.80 -10.69 -9.96
C ILE A 24 3.21 -9.37 -9.31
N ASP A 25 4.19 -9.43 -8.41
CA ASP A 25 4.51 -8.31 -7.51
C ASP A 25 5.92 -8.45 -6.86
N SER A 26 6.18 -7.78 -5.74
CA SER A 26 7.43 -7.78 -4.96
C SER A 26 7.67 -9.05 -4.12
N GLY A 27 6.73 -10.01 -4.15
CA GLY A 27 6.80 -11.25 -3.38
C GLY A 27 5.73 -11.33 -2.30
N ILE A 28 5.89 -12.28 -1.36
CA ILE A 28 4.93 -12.49 -0.27
C ILE A 28 5.60 -12.76 1.09
N THR A 29 4.96 -12.31 2.17
CA THR A 29 5.25 -12.71 3.55
C THR A 29 4.33 -13.86 3.97
N PRO A 30 4.76 -15.13 3.85
CA PRO A 30 3.89 -16.28 4.05
C PRO A 30 3.41 -16.44 5.49
N GLU A 31 4.12 -15.90 6.48
CA GLU A 31 3.76 -15.97 7.90
C GLU A 31 2.58 -15.06 8.29
N SER A 32 2.13 -14.17 7.39
CA SER A 32 1.00 -13.30 7.66
C SER A 32 -0.27 -14.12 7.92
N ALA A 33 -1.07 -13.70 8.92
CA ALA A 33 -2.36 -14.33 9.24
C ALA A 33 -3.33 -14.32 8.04
N SER A 34 -3.18 -13.37 7.12
CA SER A 34 -3.92 -13.30 5.85
C SER A 34 -3.67 -14.51 4.94
N PHE A 35 -2.57 -15.25 5.13
CA PHE A 35 -2.21 -16.43 4.35
C PHE A 35 -2.19 -17.71 5.18
N ALA A 36 -2.77 -17.69 6.38
CA ALA A 36 -3.00 -18.91 7.15
C ALA A 36 -4.03 -19.80 6.46
N ASP A 37 -3.82 -21.11 6.51
CA ASP A 37 -4.58 -22.12 5.79
C ASP A 37 -5.58 -22.90 6.66
N THR A 38 -5.88 -22.38 7.85
CA THR A 38 -6.88 -22.99 8.73
C THR A 38 -8.22 -23.13 8.03
N GLY A 39 -8.73 -24.37 7.99
CA GLY A 39 -10.00 -24.71 7.36
C GLY A 39 -9.95 -24.79 5.83
N TYR A 40 -8.76 -24.81 5.21
CA TYR A 40 -8.62 -25.15 3.79
C TYR A 40 -8.53 -26.67 3.61
N GLY A 41 -8.89 -27.15 2.43
CA GLY A 41 -8.53 -28.50 1.96
C GLY A 41 -7.31 -28.44 1.03
N PRO A 42 -6.89 -29.56 0.41
CA PRO A 42 -5.79 -29.56 -0.54
C PRO A 42 -6.03 -28.55 -1.70
N PRO A 43 -4.96 -28.11 -2.39
CA PRO A 43 -5.09 -27.26 -3.58
C PRO A 43 -5.98 -27.89 -4.67
N PRO A 44 -6.63 -27.08 -5.52
CA PRO A 44 -7.42 -27.59 -6.65
C PRO A 44 -6.60 -28.53 -7.54
N SER A 45 -7.19 -29.62 -8.04
CA SER A 45 -6.47 -30.64 -8.83
C SER A 45 -5.88 -30.13 -10.15
N LYS A 46 -6.37 -28.99 -10.65
CA LYS A 46 -5.83 -28.31 -11.84
C LYS A 46 -4.51 -27.59 -11.59
N TRP A 47 -4.18 -27.31 -10.32
CA TRP A 47 -3.00 -26.56 -9.93
C TRP A 47 -1.73 -27.33 -10.25
N LYS A 48 -0.81 -26.69 -10.98
CA LYS A 48 0.48 -27.28 -11.39
C LYS A 48 1.70 -26.49 -10.91
N GLY A 49 1.48 -25.36 -10.24
CA GLY A 49 2.58 -24.55 -9.75
C GLY A 49 3.33 -25.17 -8.57
N ILE A 50 4.47 -24.56 -8.26
CA ILE A 50 5.40 -25.07 -7.25
C ILE A 50 5.57 -24.07 -6.11
N CYS A 51 6.14 -24.56 -5.00
CA CYS A 51 6.72 -23.71 -3.98
C CYS A 51 8.25 -23.66 -4.18
N GLN A 52 8.72 -22.63 -4.88
CA GLN A 52 10.14 -22.46 -5.15
C GLN A 52 10.86 -22.04 -3.87
N VAL A 53 11.78 -22.89 -3.42
CA VAL A 53 12.60 -22.63 -2.22
C VAL A 53 13.69 -21.61 -2.51
N GLY A 54 14.07 -20.86 -1.48
CA GLY A 54 15.18 -19.92 -1.51
C GLY A 54 15.55 -19.45 -0.11
N PRO A 55 16.52 -18.53 0.03
CA PRO A 55 16.84 -17.97 1.32
C PRO A 55 15.60 -17.36 1.98
N SER A 56 15.40 -17.64 3.27
CA SER A 56 14.22 -17.19 4.05
C SER A 56 12.86 -17.61 3.45
N PHE A 57 12.83 -18.63 2.61
CA PHE A 57 11.61 -19.17 2.00
C PHE A 57 11.72 -20.68 1.80
N GLU A 58 11.12 -21.44 2.73
CA GLU A 58 11.20 -22.90 2.74
C GLU A 58 10.06 -23.54 1.96
N ALA A 59 10.14 -24.85 1.68
CA ALA A 59 9.04 -25.57 1.03
C ALA A 59 7.72 -25.48 1.82
N LYS A 60 7.81 -25.38 3.16
CA LYS A 60 6.67 -25.21 4.08
C LYS A 60 6.09 -23.79 4.09
N SER A 61 6.73 -22.83 3.42
CA SER A 61 6.21 -21.46 3.30
C SER A 61 4.96 -21.42 2.43
N CYS A 62 4.81 -22.35 1.48
CA CYS A 62 3.52 -22.60 0.85
C CYS A 62 2.71 -23.59 1.69
N ASN A 63 1.40 -23.35 1.72
CA ASN A 63 0.44 -24.09 2.49
C ASN A 63 -0.85 -24.24 1.66
N TRP A 64 -1.98 -24.57 2.27
CA TRP A 64 -3.22 -24.69 1.48
C TRP A 64 -3.84 -23.34 1.10
N LYS A 65 -3.42 -22.22 1.67
CA LYS A 65 -3.87 -20.88 1.26
C LYS A 65 -2.96 -20.27 0.19
N LEU A 66 -1.68 -20.13 0.50
CA LEU A 66 -0.60 -19.78 -0.43
C LEU A 66 -0.10 -21.07 -1.09
N ILE A 67 -0.67 -21.43 -2.23
CA ILE A 67 -0.46 -22.75 -2.85
C ILE A 67 0.77 -22.82 -3.76
N GLY A 68 1.35 -21.66 -4.09
CA GLY A 68 2.53 -21.56 -4.91
C GLY A 68 3.25 -20.24 -4.75
N ALA A 69 4.55 -20.28 -4.97
CA ALA A 69 5.41 -19.12 -4.92
C ALA A 69 6.60 -19.34 -5.85
N ARG A 70 6.81 -18.43 -6.79
CA ARG A 70 7.95 -18.40 -7.71
C ARG A 70 8.61 -17.03 -7.67
N TRP A 71 9.84 -16.95 -8.14
CA TRP A 71 10.56 -15.69 -8.28
C TRP A 71 11.40 -15.67 -9.55
N TYR A 72 11.56 -14.48 -10.13
CA TYR A 72 12.18 -14.26 -11.42
C TYR A 72 13.17 -13.10 -11.33
N VAL A 73 14.38 -13.32 -11.81
CA VAL A 73 15.45 -12.32 -11.83
C VAL A 73 16.16 -12.40 -13.18
N ASP A 74 16.65 -11.26 -13.67
CA ASP A 74 17.56 -11.18 -14.82
C ASP A 74 18.83 -10.40 -14.42
N ASP A 75 19.78 -10.31 -15.34
CA ASP A 75 21.08 -9.68 -15.07
C ASP A 75 20.96 -8.19 -14.75
N ASP A 76 19.99 -7.48 -15.35
CA ASP A 76 19.78 -6.05 -15.08
C ASP A 76 19.27 -5.84 -13.65
N VAL A 77 18.31 -6.67 -13.23
CA VAL A 77 17.79 -6.68 -11.86
C VAL A 77 18.90 -7.01 -10.85
N LEU A 78 19.75 -8.00 -11.13
CA LEU A 78 20.87 -8.37 -10.25
C LEU A 78 21.86 -7.23 -10.04
N ASN A 79 22.06 -6.37 -11.04
CA ASN A 79 22.97 -5.24 -10.97
C ASN A 79 22.40 -4.01 -10.25
N GLY A 80 21.07 -3.92 -10.10
CA GLY A 80 20.40 -2.74 -9.54
C GLY A 80 19.54 -2.96 -8.30
N MET A 81 19.37 -4.20 -7.84
CA MET A 81 18.58 -4.49 -6.65
C MET A 81 19.23 -3.98 -5.34
N SER A 82 18.39 -3.65 -4.36
CA SER A 82 18.82 -3.28 -3.02
C SER A 82 19.61 -4.40 -2.34
N GLU A 83 20.63 -4.04 -1.55
CA GLU A 83 21.37 -5.00 -0.71
C GLU A 83 20.48 -5.74 0.32
N ARG A 84 19.28 -5.22 0.60
CA ARG A 84 18.30 -5.84 1.50
C ARG A 84 17.45 -6.92 0.82
N GLU A 85 17.55 -7.07 -0.50
CA GLU A 85 16.79 -8.07 -1.24
C GLU A 85 17.22 -9.50 -0.93
N ILE A 86 16.27 -10.41 -1.12
CA ILE A 86 16.46 -11.84 -0.86
C ILE A 86 16.01 -12.60 -2.11
N LEU A 87 16.92 -13.37 -2.70
CA LEU A 87 16.69 -14.17 -3.93
C LEU A 87 15.77 -15.38 -3.66
N SER A 88 14.53 -15.09 -3.32
CA SER A 88 13.44 -16.02 -3.05
C SER A 88 12.10 -15.30 -3.27
N PRO A 89 10.96 -16.01 -3.21
CA PRO A 89 9.64 -15.36 -3.30
C PRO A 89 9.29 -14.44 -2.11
N ARG A 90 10.20 -14.29 -1.14
CA ARG A 90 10.01 -13.48 0.06
C ARG A 90 9.81 -12.01 -0.32
N ASP A 91 8.78 -11.41 0.25
CA ASP A 91 8.59 -9.97 0.25
C ASP A 91 9.44 -9.31 1.33
N VAL A 92 10.23 -8.31 0.93
CA VAL A 92 11.02 -7.46 1.82
C VAL A 92 10.60 -5.99 1.74
N GLU A 93 9.70 -5.66 0.82
CA GLU A 93 9.23 -4.29 0.58
C GLU A 93 7.81 -4.11 1.15
N GLY A 94 6.90 -5.07 0.90
CA GLY A 94 5.57 -5.14 1.50
C GLY A 94 4.41 -4.99 0.52
N HIS A 95 4.62 -4.41 -0.65
CA HIS A 95 3.62 -4.13 -1.67
C HIS A 95 2.93 -5.40 -2.14
N GLY A 96 3.68 -6.46 -2.49
CA GLY A 96 3.14 -7.75 -2.90
C GLY A 96 2.33 -8.45 -1.81
N THR A 97 2.77 -8.36 -0.55
CA THR A 97 2.00 -8.85 0.61
C THR A 97 0.68 -8.08 0.77
N HIS A 98 0.72 -6.76 0.60
CA HIS A 98 -0.43 -5.88 0.71
C HIS A 98 -1.46 -6.13 -0.41
N THR A 99 -1.02 -6.21 -1.67
CA THR A 99 -1.88 -6.46 -2.83
C THR A 99 -2.47 -7.87 -2.79
N ALA A 100 -1.65 -8.89 -2.48
CA ALA A 100 -2.13 -10.27 -2.36
C ALA A 100 -3.15 -10.45 -1.24
N SER A 101 -2.94 -9.81 -0.08
CA SER A 101 -3.91 -9.87 1.03
C SER A 101 -5.20 -9.08 0.71
N THR A 102 -5.12 -8.02 -0.07
CA THR A 102 -6.29 -7.26 -0.55
C THR A 102 -7.12 -8.06 -1.56
N ALA A 103 -6.48 -8.79 -2.47
CA ALA A 103 -7.18 -9.61 -3.45
C ALA A 103 -7.77 -10.88 -2.81
N GLY A 104 -6.93 -11.62 -2.10
CA GLY A 104 -7.22 -12.98 -1.64
C GLY A 104 -6.87 -13.26 -0.18
N GLY A 105 -6.64 -12.27 0.68
CA GLY A 105 -6.34 -12.52 2.10
C GLY A 105 -7.48 -13.20 2.87
N ASN A 106 -7.13 -14.06 3.82
CA ASN A 106 -8.08 -14.69 4.73
C ASN A 106 -8.74 -13.66 5.67
N ILE A 107 -9.79 -14.08 6.36
CA ILE A 107 -10.48 -13.25 7.36
C ILE A 107 -9.60 -13.19 8.62
N VAL A 108 -9.09 -12.01 8.96
CA VAL A 108 -8.26 -11.76 10.14
C VAL A 108 -8.98 -10.79 11.06
N HIS A 109 -9.35 -11.24 12.25
CA HIS A 109 -10.03 -10.44 13.26
C HIS A 109 -9.06 -9.59 14.09
N ASN A 110 -9.58 -8.53 14.69
CA ASN A 110 -8.87 -7.68 15.65
C ASN A 110 -7.52 -7.16 15.14
N THR A 111 -7.50 -6.73 13.88
CA THR A 111 -6.31 -6.13 13.26
C THR A 111 -6.51 -4.63 13.07
N SER A 112 -5.41 -3.90 13.12
CA SER A 112 -5.35 -2.45 12.97
C SER A 112 -3.95 -2.07 12.50
N PHE A 113 -3.83 -0.87 11.93
CA PHE A 113 -2.54 -0.23 11.71
C PHE A 113 -2.27 0.70 12.88
N LEU A 114 -1.46 0.27 13.85
CA LEU A 114 -1.19 1.02 15.09
C LEU A 114 -2.50 1.49 15.79
N GLY A 115 -3.55 0.67 15.81
CA GLY A 115 -4.86 1.06 16.38
C GLY A 115 -5.80 1.79 15.41
N LEU A 116 -5.29 2.35 14.31
CA LEU A 116 -6.11 2.90 13.22
C LEU A 116 -6.79 1.78 12.42
N ALA A 117 -7.98 2.07 11.90
CA ALA A 117 -8.77 1.16 11.08
C ALA A 117 -9.04 -0.20 11.75
N ALA A 118 -9.15 -0.22 13.09
CA ALA A 118 -9.38 -1.43 13.85
C ALA A 118 -10.63 -2.18 13.39
N GLY A 119 -10.49 -3.47 13.12
CA GLY A 119 -11.60 -4.29 12.66
C GLY A 119 -11.18 -5.67 12.18
N THR A 120 -11.90 -6.16 11.18
CA THR A 120 -11.61 -7.43 10.50
C THR A 120 -11.09 -7.14 9.10
N ALA A 121 -9.84 -7.54 8.81
CA ALA A 121 -9.29 -7.50 7.46
C ALA A 121 -9.70 -8.76 6.68
N ARG A 122 -9.86 -8.62 5.37
CA ARG A 122 -10.10 -9.71 4.42
C ARG A 122 -9.68 -9.29 3.01
N GLY A 123 -9.46 -10.28 2.14
CA GLY A 123 -9.41 -10.05 0.70
C GLY A 123 -10.80 -9.90 0.06
N GLY A 124 -10.82 -9.48 -1.20
CA GLY A 124 -12.03 -9.51 -2.03
C GLY A 124 -12.61 -10.92 -2.15
N ALA A 125 -11.76 -11.94 -2.29
CA ALA A 125 -12.14 -13.35 -2.31
C ALA A 125 -11.43 -14.14 -1.19
N PRO A 126 -11.95 -14.11 0.06
CA PRO A 126 -11.22 -14.61 1.23
C PRO A 126 -10.86 -16.09 1.20
N ARG A 127 -11.57 -16.91 0.40
CA ARG A 127 -11.39 -18.36 0.25
C ARG A 127 -10.68 -18.77 -1.03
N ALA A 128 -10.35 -17.82 -1.91
CA ALA A 128 -9.50 -18.09 -3.06
C ALA A 128 -8.10 -18.54 -2.64
N ARG A 129 -7.46 -19.37 -3.45
CA ARG A 129 -6.04 -19.70 -3.29
C ARG A 129 -5.19 -18.58 -3.85
N VAL A 130 -4.01 -18.37 -3.29
CA VAL A 130 -3.05 -17.36 -3.75
C VAL A 130 -1.82 -18.06 -4.31
N ALA A 131 -1.35 -17.60 -5.46
CA ALA A 131 -0.07 -17.98 -6.05
C ALA A 131 0.77 -16.72 -6.29
N MET A 132 1.94 -16.65 -5.69
CA MET A 132 2.84 -15.49 -5.80
C MET A 132 3.88 -15.72 -6.89
N TYR A 133 4.08 -14.72 -7.74
CA TYR A 133 5.07 -14.69 -8.79
C TYR A 133 5.91 -13.40 -8.62
N LYS A 134 6.98 -13.49 -7.82
CA LYS A 134 7.83 -12.32 -7.55
C LYS A 134 8.62 -11.94 -8.82
N ALA A 135 8.29 -10.80 -9.41
CA ALA A 135 8.98 -10.26 -10.58
C ALA A 135 9.53 -8.85 -10.36
N CYS A 136 9.18 -8.23 -9.23
CA CYS A 136 9.62 -6.90 -8.83
C CYS A 136 10.60 -6.99 -7.66
N TRP A 137 11.60 -6.11 -7.70
CA TRP A 137 12.71 -6.10 -6.74
C TRP A 137 12.96 -4.68 -6.25
N SER A 138 13.10 -4.52 -4.94
CA SER A 138 13.41 -3.24 -4.30
C SER A 138 14.68 -2.64 -4.89
N GLY A 139 14.68 -1.34 -5.16
CA GLY A 139 15.79 -0.62 -5.78
C GLY A 139 15.82 -0.64 -7.32
N PHE A 140 15.14 -1.60 -7.96
CA PHE A 140 15.11 -1.71 -9.43
C PHE A 140 13.71 -1.57 -10.03
N GLY A 141 12.69 -2.16 -9.39
CA GLY A 141 11.35 -2.29 -9.96
C GLY A 141 11.15 -3.65 -10.65
N CYS A 142 10.32 -3.68 -11.69
CA CYS A 142 9.92 -4.91 -12.37
C CYS A 142 10.48 -4.93 -13.80
N SER A 143 11.27 -5.94 -14.14
CA SER A 143 11.72 -6.13 -15.53
C SER A 143 10.59 -6.70 -16.40
N SER A 144 10.42 -6.18 -17.61
CA SER A 144 9.42 -6.71 -18.54
C SER A 144 9.67 -8.18 -18.89
N ALA A 145 10.94 -8.63 -18.90
CA ALA A 145 11.28 -10.03 -19.19
C ALA A 145 10.86 -10.96 -18.05
N THR A 146 11.07 -10.57 -16.79
CA THR A 146 10.68 -11.34 -15.61
C THR A 146 9.16 -11.39 -15.45
N VAL A 147 8.47 -10.27 -15.72
CA VAL A 147 7.01 -10.19 -15.73
C VAL A 147 6.41 -11.10 -16.81
N LEU A 148 6.94 -11.07 -18.04
CA LEU A 148 6.47 -11.93 -19.12
C LEU A 148 6.65 -13.43 -18.77
N LYS A 149 7.77 -13.80 -18.16
CA LYS A 149 8.00 -15.18 -17.72
C LYS A 149 7.06 -15.59 -16.58
N ALA A 150 6.77 -14.68 -15.65
CA ALA A 150 5.79 -14.89 -14.60
C ALA A 150 4.38 -15.14 -15.17
N MET A 151 3.97 -14.39 -16.20
CA MET A 151 2.70 -14.59 -16.90
C MET A 151 2.61 -15.97 -17.57
N ASP A 152 3.67 -16.38 -18.27
CA ASP A 152 3.77 -17.69 -18.94
C ASP A 152 3.61 -18.84 -17.93
N ASP A 153 4.33 -18.78 -16.81
CA ASP A 153 4.20 -19.78 -15.75
C ASP A 153 2.82 -19.74 -15.08
N ALA A 154 2.21 -18.56 -14.88
CA ALA A 154 0.87 -18.43 -14.30
C ALA A 154 -0.21 -19.10 -15.17
N VAL A 155 -0.10 -18.97 -16.50
CA VAL A 155 -0.98 -19.67 -17.45
C VAL A 155 -0.80 -21.18 -17.32
N HIS A 156 0.44 -21.66 -17.33
CA HIS A 156 0.74 -23.09 -17.24
C HIS A 156 0.31 -23.69 -15.89
N ASP A 157 0.48 -22.94 -14.80
CA ASP A 157 0.18 -23.37 -13.44
C ASP A 157 -1.34 -23.46 -13.15
N GLY A 158 -2.17 -22.85 -14.01
CA GLY A 158 -3.64 -22.94 -13.95
C GLY A 158 -4.31 -21.87 -13.07
N VAL A 159 -3.74 -20.66 -13.05
CA VAL A 159 -4.34 -19.48 -12.42
C VAL A 159 -5.69 -19.12 -13.08
N ASP A 160 -6.65 -18.61 -12.31
CA ASP A 160 -7.96 -18.18 -12.84
C ASP A 160 -8.04 -16.67 -13.10
N VAL A 161 -7.38 -15.89 -12.24
CA VAL A 161 -7.31 -14.42 -12.32
C VAL A 161 -5.90 -13.99 -11.99
N LEU A 162 -5.33 -13.11 -12.81
CA LEU A 162 -4.00 -12.55 -12.61
C LEU A 162 -4.13 -11.09 -12.18
N SER A 163 -3.58 -10.76 -11.01
CA SER A 163 -3.57 -9.42 -10.43
C SER A 163 -2.17 -8.83 -10.52
N LEU A 164 -2.03 -7.67 -11.15
CA LEU A 164 -0.77 -6.96 -11.30
C LEU A 164 -0.95 -5.50 -10.89
N SER A 165 -0.35 -5.11 -9.77
CA SER A 165 -0.33 -3.71 -9.33
C SER A 165 0.98 -3.03 -9.75
N ILE A 166 1.34 -3.21 -11.02
CA ILE A 166 2.60 -2.72 -11.60
C ILE A 166 2.32 -1.91 -12.85
N GLY A 167 3.16 -0.92 -13.09
CA GLY A 167 3.08 -0.01 -14.23
C GLY A 167 4.09 -0.32 -15.32
N SER A 168 3.77 0.05 -16.55
CA SER A 168 4.70 0.05 -17.68
C SER A 168 4.23 1.08 -18.72
N SER A 169 5.19 1.86 -19.22
CA SER A 169 4.95 2.81 -20.32
C SER A 169 4.61 2.13 -21.66
N LYS A 170 4.79 0.81 -21.76
CA LYS A 170 4.51 0.00 -22.96
C LYS A 170 3.54 -1.12 -22.66
N GLU A 171 2.65 -1.40 -23.60
CA GLU A 171 1.75 -2.55 -23.56
C GLU A 171 2.54 -3.86 -23.47
N ASP A 172 2.21 -4.69 -22.48
CA ASP A 172 2.75 -6.05 -22.39
C ASP A 172 1.93 -7.00 -23.26
N VAL A 173 2.46 -7.34 -24.44
CA VAL A 173 1.84 -8.27 -25.39
C VAL A 173 1.59 -9.67 -24.80
N GLY A 174 2.30 -10.04 -23.72
CA GLY A 174 2.08 -11.30 -23.01
C GLY A 174 0.67 -11.40 -22.42
N THR A 175 0.07 -10.27 -22.05
CA THR A 175 -1.26 -10.24 -21.44
C THR A 175 -2.36 -10.73 -22.38
N LEU A 176 -2.21 -10.52 -23.69
CA LEU A 176 -3.16 -11.05 -24.67
C LEU A 176 -3.14 -12.58 -24.68
N HIS A 177 -1.96 -13.20 -24.53
CA HIS A 177 -1.84 -14.65 -24.41
C HIS A 177 -2.53 -15.17 -23.15
N VAL A 178 -2.37 -14.47 -22.02
CA VAL A 178 -3.05 -14.81 -20.75
C VAL A 178 -4.57 -14.78 -20.91
N VAL A 179 -5.12 -13.69 -21.48
CA VAL A 179 -6.56 -13.55 -21.71
C VAL A 179 -7.08 -14.57 -22.73
N ALA A 180 -6.31 -14.88 -23.78
CA ALA A 180 -6.66 -15.90 -24.77
C ALA A 180 -6.76 -17.31 -24.17
N ASN A 181 -6.06 -17.58 -23.06
CA ASN A 181 -6.19 -18.81 -22.28
C ASN A 181 -7.34 -18.77 -21.25
N GLY A 182 -8.18 -17.74 -21.28
CA GLY A 182 -9.36 -17.62 -20.41
C GLY A 182 -9.06 -17.07 -19.02
N ILE A 183 -7.88 -16.48 -18.80
CA ILE A 183 -7.48 -15.90 -17.51
C ILE A 183 -7.72 -14.39 -17.55
N SER A 184 -8.51 -13.88 -16.60
CA SER A 184 -8.75 -12.43 -16.50
C SER A 184 -7.52 -11.73 -15.94
N VAL A 185 -7.11 -10.62 -16.55
CA VAL A 185 -5.95 -9.84 -16.12
C VAL A 185 -6.43 -8.49 -15.58
N VAL A 186 -6.07 -8.20 -14.33
CA VAL A 186 -6.42 -6.95 -13.62
C VAL A 186 -5.14 -6.15 -13.38
N TYR A 187 -5.12 -4.92 -13.88
CA TYR A 187 -4.00 -3.98 -13.77
C TYR A 187 -4.39 -2.69 -13.05
N SER A 188 -3.42 -2.05 -12.41
CA SER A 188 -3.55 -0.65 -11.98
C SER A 188 -3.41 0.31 -13.17
N ALA A 189 -4.10 1.45 -13.10
CA ALA A 189 -4.04 2.51 -14.13
C ALA A 189 -2.80 3.42 -14.03
N GLY A 190 -1.92 3.20 -13.04
CA GLY A 190 -0.80 4.08 -12.72
C GLY A 190 -1.15 5.19 -11.71
N ASN A 191 -0.12 5.88 -11.22
CA ASN A 191 -0.23 6.92 -10.18
C ASN A 191 0.21 8.31 -10.68
N ASP A 192 0.48 8.48 -11.98
CA ASP A 192 1.06 9.69 -12.59
C ASP A 192 0.02 10.78 -12.91
N GLY A 193 -1.21 10.63 -12.42
CA GLY A 193 -2.23 11.67 -12.51
C GLY A 193 -1.84 12.95 -11.73
N PRO A 194 -2.58 14.05 -11.87
CA PRO A 194 -3.90 14.16 -12.52
C PRO A 194 -3.85 14.73 -13.94
N ILE A 195 -2.66 14.97 -14.51
CA ILE A 195 -2.54 15.48 -15.88
C ILE A 195 -3.12 14.44 -16.85
N ALA A 196 -3.77 14.91 -17.92
CA ALA A 196 -4.37 14.04 -18.92
C ALA A 196 -3.33 13.13 -19.59
N GLN A 197 -3.77 11.97 -20.10
CA GLN A 197 -2.95 10.99 -20.84
C GLN A 197 -1.84 10.32 -20.01
N THR A 198 -2.12 10.08 -18.73
CA THR A 198 -1.21 9.44 -17.77
C THR A 198 -1.61 7.99 -17.42
N VAL A 199 -2.71 7.48 -18.00
CA VAL A 199 -3.18 6.11 -17.76
C VAL A 199 -2.25 5.10 -18.43
N GLU A 200 -1.80 4.14 -17.65
CA GLU A 200 -1.02 2.98 -18.10
C GLU A 200 -1.91 1.73 -18.31
N ASN A 201 -1.32 0.65 -18.83
CA ASN A 201 -1.98 -0.66 -18.97
C ASN A 201 -3.34 -0.60 -19.67
N SER A 202 -3.47 0.19 -20.73
CA SER A 202 -4.75 0.56 -21.35
C SER A 202 -5.22 -0.37 -22.47
N SER A 203 -4.62 -1.56 -22.60
CA SER A 203 -4.99 -2.49 -23.67
C SER A 203 -6.44 -2.98 -23.53
N PRO A 204 -7.20 -3.13 -24.63
CA PRO A 204 -8.65 -3.36 -24.59
C PRO A 204 -9.12 -4.67 -23.93
N TRP A 205 -8.21 -5.64 -23.77
CA TRP A 205 -8.49 -6.94 -23.15
C TRP A 205 -8.22 -6.98 -21.64
N LEU A 206 -7.75 -5.87 -21.06
CA LEU A 206 -7.41 -5.75 -19.64
C LEU A 206 -8.56 -5.13 -18.83
N VAL A 207 -8.61 -5.48 -17.54
CA VAL A 207 -9.37 -4.72 -16.56
C VAL A 207 -8.42 -3.73 -15.89
N THR A 208 -8.40 -2.49 -16.37
CA THR A 208 -7.56 -1.41 -15.85
C THR A 208 -8.30 -0.62 -14.78
N VAL A 209 -7.75 -0.58 -13.56
CA VAL A 209 -8.43 -0.08 -12.36
C VAL A 209 -7.82 1.24 -11.91
N ALA A 210 -8.67 2.28 -11.82
CA ALA A 210 -8.33 3.56 -11.21
C ALA A 210 -8.50 3.51 -9.68
N ALA A 211 -7.87 4.44 -8.97
CA ALA A 211 -8.02 4.60 -7.52
C ALA A 211 -9.04 5.69 -7.17
N ALA A 212 -9.79 5.47 -6.09
CA ALA A 212 -10.72 6.44 -5.51
C ALA A 212 -10.69 6.35 -3.98
N THR A 213 -11.18 7.40 -3.32
CA THR A 213 -11.29 7.45 -1.86
C THR A 213 -12.49 6.64 -1.35
N MET A 214 -12.50 6.38 -0.03
CA MET A 214 -13.62 5.75 0.68
C MET A 214 -14.18 6.71 1.73
N ASP A 215 -15.32 6.35 2.31
CA ASP A 215 -16.01 7.15 3.34
C ASP A 215 -15.26 7.23 4.69
N ARG A 216 -14.35 6.29 4.94
CA ARG A 216 -13.51 6.27 6.14
C ARG A 216 -12.43 7.37 6.10
N SER A 217 -12.32 8.11 7.19
CA SER A 217 -11.27 9.09 7.46
C SER A 217 -10.54 8.80 8.79
N PHE A 218 -9.37 9.41 8.97
CA PHE A 218 -8.59 9.35 10.22
C PHE A 218 -8.48 10.75 10.84
N PRO A 219 -9.52 11.20 11.56
CA PRO A 219 -9.62 12.60 11.97
C PRO A 219 -8.65 12.96 13.09
N VAL A 220 -8.03 14.13 12.98
CA VAL A 220 -7.27 14.78 14.05
C VAL A 220 -7.95 16.08 14.42
N ALA A 221 -8.38 16.19 15.68
CA ALA A 221 -8.97 17.42 16.20
C ALA A 221 -7.87 18.40 16.64
N ILE A 222 -7.87 19.60 16.07
CA ILE A 222 -7.01 20.71 16.47
C ILE A 222 -7.86 21.68 17.30
N THR A 223 -7.40 22.04 18.50
CA THR A 223 -8.03 23.08 19.34
C THR A 223 -7.01 24.17 19.64
N LEU A 224 -7.32 25.40 19.24
CA LEU A 224 -6.49 26.57 19.51
C LEU A 224 -6.78 27.15 20.91
N GLY A 225 -5.89 28.01 21.40
CA GLY A 225 -6.05 28.66 22.72
C GLY A 225 -7.26 29.62 22.80
N ASN A 226 -7.78 30.08 21.66
CA ASN A 226 -9.02 30.86 21.55
C ASN A 226 -10.30 29.99 21.50
N ASN A 227 -10.20 28.68 21.75
CA ASN A 227 -11.28 27.67 21.66
C ASN A 227 -11.81 27.36 20.25
N GLU A 228 -11.16 27.88 19.21
CA GLU A 228 -11.47 27.50 17.84
C GLU A 228 -11.04 26.06 17.55
N LYS A 229 -11.85 25.33 16.79
CA LYS A 229 -11.66 23.90 16.53
C LYS A 229 -11.69 23.58 15.05
N PHE A 230 -10.77 22.72 14.64
CA PHE A 230 -10.67 22.21 13.28
C PHE A 230 -10.54 20.69 13.30
N VAL A 231 -10.96 20.06 12.20
CA VAL A 231 -10.77 18.62 11.98
C VAL A 231 -9.91 18.45 10.74
N ALA A 232 -8.73 17.90 10.94
CA ALA A 232 -7.77 17.52 9.91
C ALA A 232 -7.74 15.99 9.76
N GLN A 233 -6.83 15.46 8.94
CA GLN A 233 -6.63 14.02 8.82
C GLN A 233 -5.15 13.64 8.92
N SER A 234 -4.81 12.62 9.71
CA SER A 234 -3.43 12.13 9.82
C SER A 234 -3.39 10.66 10.25
N PHE A 235 -2.31 9.97 9.91
CA PHE A 235 -2.02 8.60 10.36
C PHE A 235 -1.12 8.54 11.60
N VAL A 236 -0.80 9.68 12.21
CA VAL A 236 0.02 9.70 13.43
C VAL A 236 -0.72 9.05 14.59
N VAL A 237 -0.06 8.06 15.21
CA VAL A 237 -0.55 7.33 16.38
C VAL A 237 0.39 7.52 17.57
N LEU A 238 0.61 8.77 17.97
CA LEU A 238 1.41 9.07 19.15
C LEU A 238 0.49 9.22 20.37
N ASP A 239 0.80 8.45 21.41
CA ASP A 239 0.09 8.45 22.70
C ASP A 239 0.49 9.67 23.54
N THR A 240 0.39 10.85 22.93
CA THR A 240 0.63 12.11 23.62
C THR A 240 -0.62 12.51 24.39
N ALA A 241 -0.50 12.68 25.71
CA ALA A 241 -1.53 13.31 26.49
C ALA A 241 -1.88 14.66 25.85
N SER A 242 -3.17 14.90 25.56
CA SER A 242 -3.63 16.16 24.98
C SER A 242 -3.27 17.32 25.92
N GLN A 243 -2.13 17.96 25.64
CA GLN A 243 -1.61 19.10 26.40
C GLN A 243 -1.45 20.27 25.44
N PHE A 244 -1.93 21.44 25.88
CA PHE A 244 -1.67 22.67 25.15
C PHE A 244 -0.17 22.95 25.13
N SER A 245 0.35 23.18 23.94
CA SER A 245 1.71 23.66 23.70
C SER A 245 1.62 24.96 22.92
N GLU A 246 2.58 25.85 23.15
CA GLU A 246 2.68 27.09 22.37
C GLU A 246 2.85 26.74 20.88
N ILE A 247 2.09 27.41 20.02
CA ILE A 247 2.23 27.32 18.57
C ILE A 247 3.11 28.46 18.08
N GLN A 248 4.07 28.15 17.22
CA GLN A 248 5.03 29.12 16.68
C GLN A 248 5.16 28.95 15.16
N GLN A 249 5.25 30.06 14.44
CA GLN A 249 5.53 30.04 13.00
C GLN A 249 6.93 29.48 12.73
N TYR A 250 7.09 28.62 11.73
CA TYR A 250 8.38 28.05 11.35
C TYR A 250 9.33 29.15 10.88
N THR A 251 10.47 29.28 11.58
CA THR A 251 11.62 30.09 11.18
C THR A 251 12.87 29.22 11.35
N ASP A 252 13.83 29.34 10.44
CA ASP A 252 15.03 28.49 10.49
C ASP A 252 15.92 28.75 11.74
N GLU A 253 15.73 29.91 12.38
CA GLU A 253 16.58 30.46 13.45
C GLU A 253 16.06 30.22 14.89
N ASP A 254 14.81 29.76 15.09
CA ASP A 254 14.18 29.75 16.42
C ASP A 254 14.32 28.46 17.25
N THR A 255 14.18 28.64 18.57
CA THR A 255 14.06 27.56 19.54
C THR A 255 12.66 26.94 19.49
N VAL A 256 12.53 25.78 18.82
CA VAL A 256 11.26 25.04 18.70
C VAL A 256 11.01 24.05 19.85
N LYS A 257 11.92 23.97 20.83
CA LYS A 257 11.86 23.01 21.93
C LYS A 257 10.56 23.19 22.73
N GLY A 258 9.75 22.14 22.81
CA GLY A 258 8.49 22.14 23.57
C GLY A 258 7.31 22.82 22.86
N LYS A 259 7.46 23.24 21.60
CA LYS A 259 6.45 23.99 20.85
C LYS A 259 5.87 23.19 19.68
N ILE A 260 4.65 23.54 19.27
CA ILE A 260 4.05 23.08 18.01
C ILE A 260 4.48 24.06 16.92
N VAL A 261 5.04 23.55 15.85
CA VAL A 261 5.52 24.37 14.74
C VAL A 261 4.45 24.46 13.67
N PHE A 262 4.11 25.68 13.27
CA PHE A 262 3.19 25.99 12.19
C PHE A 262 3.96 26.50 10.97
N CYS A 263 3.94 25.76 9.86
CA CYS A 263 4.65 26.15 8.65
C CYS A 263 3.67 26.75 7.63
N TYR A 264 3.53 28.08 7.62
CA TYR A 264 2.74 28.77 6.61
C TYR A 264 3.60 29.04 5.36
N VAL A 265 3.54 28.14 4.37
CA VAL A 265 4.22 28.35 3.08
C VAL A 265 3.28 29.13 2.15
N GLY A 266 3.54 30.43 1.97
CA GLY A 266 2.74 31.31 1.11
C GLY A 266 2.95 31.15 -0.40
N GLY A 267 3.49 30.02 -0.88
CA GLY A 267 3.85 29.78 -2.28
C GLY A 267 2.95 28.73 -2.97
N GLN A 268 3.04 28.64 -4.31
CA GLN A 268 2.30 27.62 -5.08
C GLN A 268 2.85 26.23 -4.75
N PHE A 269 2.01 25.38 -4.14
CA PHE A 269 2.32 23.98 -3.88
C PHE A 269 2.51 23.21 -5.19
N ASN A 270 3.67 22.59 -5.36
CA ASN A 270 3.94 21.57 -6.38
C ASN A 270 4.32 20.24 -5.69
N GLU A 271 4.47 19.15 -6.44
CA GLU A 271 4.83 17.82 -5.92
C GLU A 271 6.13 17.80 -5.09
N GLN A 272 7.06 18.73 -5.33
CA GLN A 272 8.30 18.86 -4.54
C GLN A 272 8.04 19.28 -3.07
N SER A 273 6.83 19.77 -2.76
CA SER A 273 6.43 20.18 -1.41
C SER A 273 6.27 19.01 -0.44
N THR A 274 6.15 17.76 -0.93
CA THR A 274 6.07 16.55 -0.10
C THR A 274 7.41 16.22 0.57
N ARG A 275 8.54 16.41 -0.13
CA ARG A 275 9.89 16.21 0.47
C ARG A 275 10.19 17.25 1.55
N LEU A 276 9.74 18.49 1.35
CA LEU A 276 9.90 19.58 2.30
C LEU A 276 9.28 19.27 3.68
N TYR A 277 8.18 18.52 3.70
CA TYR A 277 7.51 18.15 4.93
C TYR A 277 8.36 17.21 5.77
N ILE A 278 8.85 16.10 5.20
CA ILE A 278 9.68 15.12 5.91
C ILE A 278 10.85 15.84 6.57
N ASP A 279 11.55 16.66 5.79
CA ASP A 279 12.71 17.40 6.25
C ASP A 279 12.37 18.36 7.40
N VAL A 280 11.27 19.12 7.29
CA VAL A 280 10.80 20.03 8.35
C VAL A 280 10.42 19.25 9.60
N THR A 281 9.69 18.15 9.47
CA THR A 281 9.21 17.38 10.63
C THR A 281 10.36 16.69 11.34
N MET A 282 11.31 16.12 10.60
CA MET A 282 12.55 15.58 11.15
C MET A 282 13.39 16.66 11.85
N ALA A 283 13.55 17.84 11.24
CA ALA A 283 14.29 18.94 11.85
C ALA A 283 13.64 19.46 13.13
N VAL A 284 12.30 19.58 13.16
CA VAL A 284 11.54 19.98 14.35
C VAL A 284 11.68 18.92 15.45
N ALA A 285 11.57 17.63 15.10
CA ALA A 285 11.76 16.53 16.04
C ALA A 285 13.18 16.56 16.65
N ALA A 286 14.22 16.71 15.83
CA ALA A 286 15.61 16.78 16.28
C ALA A 286 15.88 17.97 17.22
N LYS A 287 15.15 19.08 17.05
CA LYS A 287 15.23 20.27 17.91
C LYS A 287 14.30 20.19 19.15
N GLY A 288 13.61 19.06 19.36
CA GLY A 288 12.75 18.82 20.53
C GLY A 288 11.37 19.48 20.45
N GLY A 289 10.87 19.74 19.24
CA GLY A 289 9.50 20.19 19.02
C GLY A 289 8.46 19.16 19.46
N ARG A 290 7.21 19.61 19.58
CA ARG A 290 6.07 18.79 20.03
C ARG A 290 5.15 18.34 18.90
N GLY A 291 5.31 18.89 17.71
CA GLY A 291 4.52 18.53 16.55
C GLY A 291 4.59 19.59 15.45
N VAL A 292 4.07 19.24 14.27
CA VAL A 292 4.06 20.10 13.09
C VAL A 292 2.66 20.17 12.49
N ILE A 293 2.21 21.38 12.17
CA ILE A 293 0.99 21.67 11.42
C ILE A 293 1.39 22.42 10.14
N LEU A 294 1.02 21.91 8.97
CA LEU A 294 1.31 22.60 7.70
C LEU A 294 0.21 22.40 6.64
N PRO A 295 -0.03 23.40 5.76
CA PRO A 295 -0.98 23.28 4.68
C PRO A 295 -0.49 22.32 3.59
N ARG A 296 -1.38 21.51 3.01
CA ARG A 296 -1.14 20.75 1.77
C ARG A 296 -2.23 21.01 0.73
N PHE A 297 -1.82 20.98 -0.55
CA PHE A 297 -2.71 21.17 -1.69
C PHE A 297 -3.71 20.02 -1.87
N TYR A 298 -3.28 18.78 -1.58
CA TYR A 298 -4.14 17.61 -1.55
C TYR A 298 -4.23 17.09 -0.12
N THR A 299 -5.35 17.37 0.56
CA THR A 299 -5.62 16.82 1.89
C THR A 299 -6.07 15.35 1.84
N GLU A 300 -6.44 14.86 0.66
CA GLU A 300 -6.82 13.45 0.43
C GLU A 300 -5.61 12.54 0.12
N SER A 301 -4.49 13.11 -0.33
CA SER A 301 -3.24 12.37 -0.56
C SER A 301 -2.43 12.35 0.73
N ILE A 302 -2.90 11.58 1.69
CA ILE A 302 -2.24 11.50 3.01
C ILE A 302 -0.91 10.74 2.90
N LEU A 303 -0.68 9.92 1.87
CA LEU A 303 0.48 9.02 1.81
C LEU A 303 1.01 8.81 0.37
N GLN A 304 2.22 9.27 0.11
CA GLN A 304 3.18 8.53 -0.73
C GLN A 304 4.35 8.24 0.21
N ASP A 305 4.60 6.97 0.49
CA ASP A 305 5.78 6.43 1.20
C ASP A 305 6.38 7.34 2.27
N ASP A 306 5.63 7.56 3.35
CA ASP A 306 5.99 8.55 4.36
C ASP A 306 6.64 7.88 5.60
N PRO A 307 7.97 7.95 5.78
CA PRO A 307 8.67 7.45 6.99
C PRO A 307 8.17 8.13 8.28
N LEU A 308 7.44 9.24 8.16
CA LEU A 308 6.91 10.01 9.29
C LEU A 308 5.77 9.31 10.04
N VAL A 309 5.20 8.24 9.48
CA VAL A 309 4.12 7.48 10.13
C VAL A 309 4.66 6.47 11.15
N THR A 310 5.88 5.95 10.95
CA THR A 310 6.47 4.91 11.82
C THR A 310 7.74 5.35 12.55
N ASP A 311 8.49 6.31 12.01
CA ASP A 311 9.86 6.57 12.47
C ASP A 311 10.01 7.91 13.22
N LEU A 312 8.94 8.69 13.37
CA LEU A 312 8.97 9.96 14.09
C LEU A 312 8.20 9.97 15.41
N ASP A 313 8.85 10.55 16.41
CA ASP A 313 8.34 10.69 17.78
C ASP A 313 7.44 11.93 17.99
N ILE A 314 7.14 12.71 16.93
CA ILE A 314 6.29 13.91 17.03
C ILE A 314 5.11 13.88 16.06
N PRO A 315 3.94 14.38 16.47
CA PRO A 315 2.77 14.39 15.62
C PRO A 315 2.91 15.36 14.47
N PHE A 316 2.36 14.93 13.34
CA PHE A 316 2.24 15.72 12.15
C PHE A 316 0.77 15.80 11.74
N VAL A 317 0.31 16.99 11.37
CA VAL A 317 -1.07 17.23 10.93
C VAL A 317 -1.11 18.09 9.66
N PRO A 318 -1.48 17.51 8.50
CA PRO A 318 -1.69 18.26 7.28
C PRO A 318 -3.06 18.93 7.36
N ILE A 319 -3.14 20.17 6.90
CA ILE A 319 -4.40 20.93 6.89
C ILE A 319 -4.65 21.51 5.50
N ASP A 320 -5.90 21.89 5.23
CA ASP A 320 -6.19 22.70 4.05
C ASP A 320 -5.76 24.17 4.25
N TYR A 321 -5.85 24.94 3.16
CA TYR A 321 -5.44 26.33 3.15
C TYR A 321 -6.37 27.24 3.98
N GLU A 322 -7.65 26.88 4.12
CA GLU A 322 -8.60 27.67 4.92
C GLU A 322 -8.27 27.57 6.41
N ILE A 323 -8.05 26.36 6.92
CA ILE A 323 -7.59 26.11 8.29
C ILE A 323 -6.24 26.81 8.51
N ALA A 324 -5.33 26.73 7.53
CA ALA A 324 -4.02 27.38 7.65
C ALA A 324 -4.14 28.91 7.79
N GLN A 325 -5.00 29.56 7.02
CA GLN A 325 -5.24 31.01 7.17
C GLN A 325 -5.80 31.37 8.54
N ARG A 326 -6.72 30.57 9.09
CA ARG A 326 -7.30 30.82 10.41
C ARG A 326 -6.27 30.63 11.54
N ILE A 327 -5.38 29.65 11.41
CA ILE A 327 -4.25 29.47 12.34
C ILE A 327 -3.25 30.64 12.22
N ASP A 328 -2.91 31.09 11.01
CA ASP A 328 -2.02 32.25 10.81
C ASP A 328 -2.59 33.52 11.46
N GLN A 329 -3.90 33.74 11.34
CA GLN A 329 -4.59 34.86 12.00
C GLN A 329 -4.58 34.77 13.52
N TYR A 330 -4.61 33.56 14.10
CA TYR A 330 -4.53 33.36 15.54
C TYR A 330 -3.13 33.60 16.11
N ILE A 331 -2.08 33.32 15.33
CA ILE A 331 -0.68 33.48 15.75
C ILE A 331 -0.24 34.96 15.76
N ARG A 332 -0.84 35.79 14.89
CA ARG A 332 -0.57 37.23 14.78
C ARG A 332 -1.24 38.05 15.87
#